data_AF-A0A6P7FZX3-F1
#
_entry.id   AF-A0A6P7FZX3-F1
#
_cell.length_a   1.000
_cell.length_b   1.000
_cell.length_c   1.000
_cell.angle_alpha   90.00
_cell.angle_beta   90.00
_cell.angle_gamma   90.00
#
_symmetry.space_group_name_H-M   'P 1'
#
loop_
_entity.id
_entity.type
_entity.pdbx_description
1 polymer ?
#
loop_
_entity_poly.entity_id
_entity_poly.type
_entity_poly.pdbx_seq_one_letter_code
_entity_poly.pdbx_strand_id
1 'polypeptide(L)'
;MLYKFDQFWAVNRKLMETTNDQDHFKYIPFRCYMDSGYKQKLVKPVTEGGAKKTLQDLINEIFPENGDVKVKTHGLIPPSDTPLQWLSEHLSYPDNFLHLCVTS
;
A
#
# COMPACT_ATOMS: atom_id res chain seq x y z
N MET A 1 -6.25 -25.76 -14.15
CA MET A 1 -5.92 -24.98 -12.93
C MET A 1 -5.08 -23.78 -13.38
N LEU A 2 -5.67 -22.57 -13.39
CA LEU A 2 -5.11 -21.36 -14.05
C LEU A 2 -4.17 -20.53 -13.16
N TYR A 3 -3.83 -21.01 -11.96
CA TYR A 3 -2.93 -20.33 -11.04
C TYR A 3 -1.47 -20.53 -11.48
N LYS A 4 -0.99 -19.65 -12.35
CA LYS A 4 0.40 -19.64 -12.84
C LYS A 4 1.17 -18.47 -12.23
N PHE A 5 1.60 -18.65 -10.98
CA PHE A 5 2.35 -17.65 -10.21
C PHE A 5 3.55 -17.10 -10.99
N ASP A 6 4.40 -17.98 -11.53
CA ASP A 6 5.61 -17.58 -12.27
C ASP A 6 5.28 -16.79 -13.54
N GLN A 7 4.21 -17.16 -14.24
CA GLN A 7 3.79 -16.46 -15.45
C GLN A 7 3.30 -15.04 -15.13
N PHE A 8 2.56 -14.87 -14.03
CA PHE A 8 2.12 -13.55 -13.58
C PHE A 8 3.31 -12.69 -13.16
N TRP A 9 4.20 -13.21 -12.30
CA TRP A 9 5.33 -12.44 -11.79
C TRP A 9 6.40 -12.14 -12.84
N ALA A 10 6.54 -12.95 -13.89
CA ALA A 10 7.42 -12.64 -15.02
C ALA A 10 7.10 -11.28 -15.66
N VAL A 11 5.83 -10.86 -15.63
CA VAL A 11 5.38 -9.55 -16.11
C VAL A 11 5.25 -8.55 -14.98
N ASN A 12 4.65 -8.93 -13.84
CA ASN A 12 4.33 -7.99 -12.76
C ASN A 12 5.55 -7.36 -12.09
N ARG A 13 6.70 -8.05 -12.09
CA ARG A 13 7.96 -7.48 -11.58
C ARG A 13 8.31 -6.15 -12.26
N LYS A 14 8.07 -6.03 -13.56
CA LYS A 14 8.34 -4.80 -14.32
C LYS A 14 7.46 -3.62 -13.90
N LEU A 15 6.31 -3.88 -13.31
CA LEU A 15 5.41 -2.85 -12.78
C LEU A 15 5.76 -2.43 -11.35
N MET A 16 6.48 -3.30 -10.63
CA MET A 16 6.99 -3.04 -9.29
C MET A 16 8.42 -2.49 -9.29
N GLU A 17 9.12 -2.53 -10.44
CA GLU A 17 10.39 -1.86 -10.65
C GLU A 17 10.21 -0.35 -10.61
N THR A 18 11.02 0.33 -9.80
CA THR A 18 11.09 1.78 -9.77
C THR A 18 12.09 2.26 -10.84
N THR A 19 11.81 3.38 -11.50
CA THR A 19 12.71 3.92 -12.53
C THR A 19 14.07 4.29 -11.93
N ASN A 20 15.16 4.05 -12.64
CA ASN A 20 16.55 4.19 -12.16
C ASN A 20 16.93 5.51 -11.45
N ASP A 21 16.14 6.57 -11.58
CA ASP A 21 16.38 7.87 -10.91
C ASP A 21 15.58 8.06 -9.59
N GLN A 22 14.65 7.14 -9.25
CA GLN A 22 13.86 7.17 -8.01
C GLN A 22 13.66 5.76 -7.44
N ASP A 23 14.06 5.52 -6.19
CA ASP A 23 13.89 4.23 -5.50
C ASP A 23 12.47 4.01 -4.93
N HIS A 24 11.45 4.65 -5.54
CA HIS A 24 10.08 4.58 -5.06
C HIS A 24 9.05 4.89 -6.16
N PHE A 25 7.79 4.51 -5.96
CA PHE A 25 6.70 4.86 -6.86
C PHE A 25 6.37 6.36 -6.83
N LYS A 26 5.73 6.88 -7.89
CA LYS A 26 5.23 8.27 -7.88
C LYS A 26 4.14 8.48 -6.81
N TYR A 27 3.22 7.52 -6.71
CA TYR A 27 2.17 7.45 -5.70
C TYR A 27 1.88 5.99 -5.36
N ILE A 28 1.42 5.72 -4.14
CA ILE A 28 1.01 4.39 -3.71
C ILE A 28 -0.39 4.08 -4.26
N PRO A 29 -0.59 3.00 -5.02
CA PRO A 29 -1.91 2.50 -5.38
C PRO A 29 -2.53 1.76 -4.18
N PHE A 30 -3.50 2.37 -3.50
CA PHE A 30 -4.20 1.73 -2.37
C PHE A 30 -5.69 2.03 -2.35
N ARG A 31 -6.43 1.20 -1.60
CA ARG A 31 -7.82 1.45 -1.21
C ARG A 31 -8.03 1.09 0.25
N CYS A 32 -8.54 2.05 1.03
CA CYS A 32 -8.93 1.84 2.43
C CYS A 32 -10.44 1.59 2.50
N TYR A 33 -10.85 0.36 2.78
CA TYR A 33 -12.24 -0.08 2.87
C TYR A 33 -12.79 0.12 4.28
N MET A 34 -13.99 0.67 4.37
CA MET A 34 -14.78 0.86 5.59
C MET A 34 -16.23 0.44 5.31
N ASP A 35 -17.06 0.36 6.35
CA ASP A 35 -18.48 -0.01 6.19
C ASP A 35 -19.24 0.91 5.21
N SER A 36 -18.84 2.18 5.11
CA SER A 36 -19.47 3.18 4.24
C SER A 36 -18.92 3.22 2.80
N GLY A 37 -17.92 2.41 2.46
CA GLY A 37 -17.30 2.38 1.13
C GLY A 37 -15.78 2.30 1.18
N TYR A 38 -15.08 3.04 0.29
CA TYR A 38 -13.62 3.09 0.32
C TYR A 38 -13.07 4.50 0.13
N LYS A 39 -11.90 4.76 0.72
CA LYS A 39 -11.08 5.96 0.48
C LYS A 39 -9.88 5.61 -0.40
N GLN A 40 -9.62 6.46 -1.39
CA GLN A 40 -8.46 6.40 -2.26
C GLN A 40 -7.99 7.83 -2.52
N LYS A 41 -6.71 8.12 -2.24
CA LYS A 41 -6.09 9.45 -2.43
C LYS A 41 -4.69 9.28 -3.02
N LEU A 42 -4.13 10.37 -3.55
CA LEU A 42 -2.75 10.39 -4.01
C LEU A 42 -1.80 10.56 -2.83
N VAL A 43 -1.12 9.49 -2.45
CA VAL A 43 -0.15 9.49 -1.34
C VAL A 43 1.23 9.14 -1.89
N LYS A 44 2.22 9.99 -1.66
CA LYS A 44 3.62 9.71 -2.01
C LYS A 44 4.21 8.66 -1.04
N PRO A 45 5.09 7.75 -1.50
CA PRO A 45 5.77 6.79 -0.63
C PRO A 45 6.83 7.40 0.28
N VAL A 46 7.18 8.68 0.06
CA VAL A 46 8.21 9.41 0.82
C VAL A 46 7.64 10.71 1.37
N THR A 47 8.21 11.17 2.48
CA THR A 47 7.96 12.49 3.05
C THR A 47 8.64 13.58 2.23
N GLU A 48 8.36 14.86 2.54
CA GLU A 48 9.04 15.99 1.89
C GLU A 48 10.55 15.99 2.13
N GLY A 49 11.00 15.43 3.28
CA GLY A 49 12.42 15.23 3.59
C GLY A 49 13.05 13.98 2.96
N GLY A 50 12.31 13.25 2.12
CA GLY A 50 12.80 12.05 1.42
C GLY A 50 12.81 10.76 2.26
N ALA A 51 12.35 10.80 3.51
CA ALA A 51 12.22 9.59 4.33
C ALA A 51 11.05 8.72 3.85
N LYS A 52 11.16 7.39 3.95
CA LYS A 52 10.08 6.47 3.58
C LYS A 52 8.88 6.67 4.53
N LYS A 53 7.70 6.90 3.96
CA LYS A 53 6.45 6.90 4.73
C LYS A 53 6.12 5.48 5.19
N THR A 54 5.50 5.41 6.35
CA THR A 54 5.05 4.18 7.02
C THR A 54 3.53 4.01 6.90
N LEU A 55 3.03 2.83 7.28
CA LEU A 55 1.59 2.59 7.38
C LEU A 55 0.90 3.60 8.33
N GLN A 56 1.56 3.98 9.42
CA GLN A 56 1.04 4.99 10.34
C GLN A 56 0.89 6.36 9.67
N ASP A 57 1.86 6.76 8.84
CA ASP A 57 1.77 8.03 8.10
C ASP A 57 0.57 8.04 7.15
N LEU A 58 0.29 6.91 6.48
CA LEU A 58 -0.92 6.76 5.66
C LEU A 58 -2.18 6.86 6.50
N ILE A 59 -2.24 6.17 7.65
CA ILE A 59 -3.41 6.22 8.53
C ILE A 59 -3.70 7.65 8.97
N ASN A 60 -2.67 8.38 9.41
CA ASN A 60 -2.78 9.77 9.83
C ASN A 60 -3.26 10.69 8.68
N GLU A 61 -2.84 10.44 7.43
CA GLU A 61 -3.21 11.23 6.26
C GLU A 61 -4.66 10.95 5.77
N ILE A 62 -5.14 9.72 5.93
CA ILE A 62 -6.48 9.30 5.47
C ILE A 62 -7.54 9.44 6.58
N PHE A 63 -7.14 9.33 7.84
CA PHE A 63 -7.98 9.28 9.04
C PHE A 63 -7.43 10.17 10.18
N PRO A 64 -7.25 11.48 9.97
CA PRO A 64 -6.62 12.37 10.95
C PRO A 64 -7.39 12.47 12.29
N GLU A 65 -8.69 12.18 12.28
CA GLU A 65 -9.57 12.29 13.46
C GLU A 65 -9.77 10.95 14.19
N ASN A 66 -9.34 9.82 13.61
CA ASN A 66 -9.54 8.49 14.20
C ASN A 66 -8.20 7.92 14.67
N GLY A 67 -7.89 8.12 15.96
CA GLY A 67 -6.59 7.78 16.54
C GLY A 67 -6.32 6.28 16.76
N ASP A 68 -7.35 5.43 16.76
CA ASP A 68 -7.18 3.98 17.00
C ASP A 68 -7.80 3.16 15.86
N VAL A 69 -7.24 3.33 14.67
CA VAL A 69 -7.67 2.61 13.47
C VAL A 69 -6.81 1.38 13.27
N LYS A 70 -7.44 0.20 13.21
CA LYS A 70 -6.77 -1.05 12.84
C LYS A 70 -6.89 -1.30 11.35
N VAL A 71 -5.76 -1.61 10.72
CA VAL A 71 -5.68 -1.91 9.29
C VAL A 71 -5.29 -3.36 9.08
N LYS A 72 -6.03 -4.05 8.21
CA LYS A 72 -5.76 -5.43 7.77
C LYS A 72 -5.56 -5.50 6.26
N THR A 73 -4.63 -6.32 5.82
CA THR A 73 -4.46 -6.70 4.40
C THR A 73 -4.08 -8.16 4.33
N HIS A 74 -4.49 -8.90 3.30
CA HIS A 74 -4.26 -10.36 3.19
C HIS A 74 -4.61 -11.17 4.47
N GLY A 75 -5.57 -10.68 5.27
CA GLY A 75 -5.97 -11.31 6.54
C GLY A 75 -5.04 -11.07 7.75
N LEU A 76 -3.93 -10.34 7.58
CA LEU A 76 -2.98 -10.00 8.64
C LEU A 76 -3.01 -8.50 9.00
N ILE A 77 -2.53 -8.15 10.20
CA ILE A 77 -2.35 -6.77 10.66
C ILE A 77 -0.86 -6.43 10.50
N PRO A 78 -0.45 -5.58 9.54
CA PRO A 78 0.93 -5.18 9.40
C PRO A 78 1.37 -4.28 10.57
N PRO A 79 2.65 -4.31 10.98
CA PRO A 79 3.20 -3.31 11.89
C PRO A 79 3.01 -1.88 11.35
N SER A 80 2.68 -0.93 12.23
CA SER A 80 2.37 0.45 11.85
C SER A 80 3.58 1.21 11.29
N ASP A 81 4.79 0.79 11.65
CA ASP A 81 6.07 1.32 11.16
C ASP A 81 6.51 0.72 9.81
N THR A 82 5.75 -0.23 9.25
CA THR A 82 6.10 -0.86 7.96
C THR A 82 6.11 0.19 6.84
N PRO A 83 7.18 0.28 6.02
CA PRO A 83 7.24 1.22 4.90
C PRO A 83 6.14 0.99 3.84
N LEU A 84 5.48 2.06 3.39
CA LEU A 84 4.40 2.00 2.40
C LEU A 84 4.85 1.46 1.06
N GLN A 85 6.04 1.86 0.61
CA GLN A 85 6.63 1.34 -0.63
C GLN A 85 6.74 -0.19 -0.57
N TRP A 86 7.26 -0.71 0.54
CA TRP A 86 7.43 -2.15 0.74
C TRP A 86 6.09 -2.88 0.77
N LEU A 87 5.09 -2.33 1.47
CA LEU A 87 3.72 -2.88 1.46
C LEU A 87 3.15 -2.94 0.04
N SER A 88 3.35 -1.88 -0.74
CA SER A 88 2.85 -1.82 -2.12
C SER A 88 3.54 -2.82 -3.05
N GLU A 89 4.83 -3.06 -2.88
CA GLU A 89 5.58 -4.04 -3.70
C GLU A 89 5.22 -5.49 -3.37
N HIS A 90 5.00 -5.80 -2.08
CA HIS A 90 4.95 -7.18 -1.60
C HIS A 90 3.56 -7.65 -1.19
N LEU A 91 2.65 -6.73 -0.83
CA LEU A 91 1.29 -7.03 -0.36
C LEU A 91 0.20 -6.41 -1.25
N SER A 92 0.56 -5.86 -2.42
CA SER A 92 -0.47 -5.57 -3.42
C SER A 92 -1.08 -6.86 -3.97
N TYR A 93 -2.35 -6.78 -4.33
CA TYR A 93 -3.04 -7.85 -5.03
C TYR A 93 -2.60 -7.89 -6.51
N PRO A 94 -3.00 -8.92 -7.29
CA PRO A 94 -2.62 -9.02 -8.70
C PRO A 94 -3.08 -7.86 -9.60
N ASP A 95 -3.95 -6.97 -9.12
CA ASP A 95 -4.33 -5.72 -9.78
C ASP A 95 -3.39 -4.54 -9.47
N ASN A 96 -2.34 -4.79 -8.69
CA ASN A 96 -1.35 -3.84 -8.19
C ASN A 96 -1.91 -2.77 -7.24
N PHE A 97 -3.06 -3.05 -6.60
CA PHE A 97 -3.56 -2.24 -5.50
C PHE A 97 -3.28 -2.89 -4.15
N LEU A 98 -2.88 -2.06 -3.20
CA LEU A 98 -2.86 -2.41 -1.78
C LEU A 98 -4.27 -2.25 -1.21
N HIS A 99 -4.95 -3.36 -0.96
CA HIS A 99 -6.28 -3.38 -0.35
C HIS A 99 -6.16 -3.42 1.18
N LEU A 100 -6.66 -2.37 1.83
CA LEU A 100 -6.57 -2.17 3.28
C LEU A 100 -7.98 -2.16 3.88
N CYS A 101 -8.33 -3.18 4.66
CA CYS A 101 -9.57 -3.22 5.41
C CYS A 101 -9.39 -2.45 6.72
N VAL A 102 -10.24 -1.46 6.96
CA VAL A 102 -10.12 -0.53 8.07
C VAL A 102 -11.23 -0.82 9.07
N THR A 103 -10.86 -1.06 10.33
CA THR A 103 -11.80 -1.26 11.44
C THR A 103 -11.40 -0.33 12.59
N SER A 104 -12.35 0.48 13.06
CA SER A 104 -12.26 1.24 14.32
C SER A 104 -12.77 0.40 15.47
#